data_AF-A0A392T430-F1
#
_entry.id   AF-A0A392T430-F1
#
_cell.length_a   1.000
_cell.length_b   1.000
_cell.length_c   1.000
_cell.angle_alpha   90.00
_cell.angle_beta   90.00
_cell.angle_gamma   90.00
#
_symmetry.space_group_name_H-M   'P 1'
#
loop_
_entity.id
_entity.type
_entity.pdbx_description
1 polymer ?
#
loop_
_entity_poly.entity_id
_entity_poly.type
_entity_poly.pdbx_seq_one_letter_code
_entity_poly.pdbx_strand_id
1 'polypeptide(L)' 'RAGLQFPVGRIGRYLKKGRYAQRVGTGAPVYLAAVLEYLAAEVLELAGNAARDNKKNRIIPR' A
#
# COMPACT_ATOMS: atom_id res chain seq x y z
N ARG A 1 6.80 -1.41 16.68
CA ARG A 1 6.84 -0.76 15.34
C ARG A 1 6.80 -1.87 14.29
N ALA A 2 6.04 -1.71 13.20
CA ALA A 2 5.79 -2.81 12.24
C ALA A 2 6.79 -2.88 11.06
N GLY A 3 7.73 -1.94 10.94
CA GLY A 3 8.74 -1.95 9.86
C GLY A 3 8.22 -1.55 8.47
N LEU A 4 6.97 -1.05 8.37
CA LEU A 4 6.31 -0.67 7.12
C LEU A 4 6.44 0.83 6.84
N GLN A 5 6.55 1.21 5.57
CA GLN A 5 6.45 2.59 5.10
C GLN A 5 5.00 3.11 5.15
N PHE A 6 4.03 2.23 4.92
CA PHE A 6 2.62 2.56 4.89
C PHE A 6 2.09 2.88 6.30
N PRO A 7 1.22 3.89 6.45
CA PRO A 7 0.79 4.37 7.76
C PRO A 7 -0.27 3.45 8.39
N VAL A 8 0.17 2.46 9.17
CA VAL A 8 -0.69 1.50 9.90
C VAL A 8 -1.80 2.20 10.70
N GLY A 9 -1.48 3.26 11.43
CA GLY A 9 -2.47 3.99 12.23
C GLY A 9 -3.57 4.66 11.39
N ARG A 10 -3.23 5.17 10.20
CA ARG A 10 -4.20 5.76 9.27
C ARG A 10 -5.13 4.69 8.70
N ILE A 11 -4.58 3.54 8.35
CA ILE A 11 -5.34 2.38 7.86
C ILE A 11 -6.30 1.89 8.94
N GLY A 12 -5.84 1.72 10.19
CA GLY A 12 -6.71 1.36 11.32
C GLY A 12 -7.84 2.36 11.55
N ARG A 13 -7.57 3.66 11.43
CA ARG A 13 -8.61 4.70 11.51
C ARG A 13 -9.65 4.55 10.39
N TYR A 14 -9.23 4.27 9.16
CA TYR A 14 -10.15 4.08 8.03
C TYR A 14 -10.95 2.78 8.13
N LEU A 15 -10.38 1.69 8.65
CA LEU A 15 -11.12 0.46 8.93
C LEU A 15 -12.26 0.71 9.93
N LYS A 16 -12.02 1.50 10.98
CA LYS A 16 -13.07 1.87 11.96
C LYS A 16 -14.11 2.81 11.35
N LYS A 17 -13.67 3.85 10.60
CA LYS A 17 -14.57 4.82 9.97
C LYS A 17 -15.46 4.20 8.90
N GLY A 18 -14.94 3.21 8.16
CA GLY A 18 -15.67 2.48 7.12
C GLY A 18 -16.75 1.54 7.65
N ARG A 19 -16.82 1.29 8.97
CA ARG A 19 -17.81 0.41 9.61
C ARG A 19 -17.86 -1.00 9.01
N TYR A 20 -16.72 -1.53 8.53
CA TYR A 20 -16.63 -2.87 7.94
C TYR A 20 -16.93 -4.00 8.94
N ALA A 21 -16.71 -3.74 10.24
CA ALA A 21 -17.03 -4.65 11.33
C ALA A 21 -17.27 -3.85 12.62
N GLN A 22 -17.98 -4.43 13.58
CA GLN A 22 -18.22 -3.82 14.90
C GLN A 22 -16.93 -3.65 15.71
N ARG A 23 -15.96 -4.57 15.54
CA ARG A 23 -14.63 -4.51 16.15
C ARG A 23 -13.57 -4.81 15.10
N VAL A 24 -12.42 -4.14 15.20
CA VAL A 24 -11.26 -4.35 14.33
C VAL A 24 -10.12 -4.85 15.21
N GLY A 25 -9.57 -6.02 14.88
CA GLY A 25 -8.44 -6.60 15.61
C GLY A 25 -7.19 -5.73 15.51
N THR A 26 -6.32 -5.80 16.53
CA THR A 26 -5.09 -4.99 16.62
C THR A 26 -4.10 -5.27 15.48
N GLY A 27 -4.04 -6.52 15.01
CA GLY A 27 -3.19 -6.93 13.89
C GLY A 27 -3.77 -6.64 12.50
N ALA A 28 -5.08 -6.42 12.37
CA ALA A 28 -5.73 -6.19 11.09
C ALA A 28 -5.15 -4.99 10.30
N PRO A 29 -4.94 -3.79 10.88
CA PRO A 29 -4.35 -2.69 10.15
C PRO A 29 -2.87 -2.92 9.79
N VAL A 30 -2.14 -3.74 10.56
CA VAL A 30 -0.75 -4.09 10.26
C VAL A 30 -0.70 -4.99 9.03
N TYR A 31 -1.50 -6.04 9.01
CA TYR A 31 -1.56 -6.98 7.89
C TYR A 31 -2.01 -6.28 6.61
N LEU A 32 -3.08 -5.48 6.68
CA LEU A 32 -3.55 -4.74 5.52
C LEU A 32 -2.52 -3.72 5.01
N ALA A 33 -1.80 -3.03 5.91
CA ALA A 33 -0.72 -2.13 5.50
C ALA A 33 0.39 -2.88 4.76
N ALA A 34 0.81 -4.05 5.26
CA ALA A 34 1.84 -4.86 4.63
C ALA A 34 1.43 -5.32 3.22
N VAL A 35 0.19 -5.80 3.06
CA VAL A 35 -0.32 -6.22 1.74
C VAL A 35 -0.40 -5.05 0.76
N LEU A 36 -0.91 -3.89 1.21
CA LEU A 36 -0.99 -2.71 0.35
C LEU A 36 0.40 -2.20 -0.06
N GLU A 37 1.36 -2.23 0.86
CA GLU A 37 2.75 -1.83 0.59
C GLU A 37 3.42 -2.78 -0.40
N TYR A 38 3.26 -4.09 -0.22
CA TYR A 38 3.77 -5.11 -1.14
C TYR A 38 3.22 -4.93 -2.55
N LEU A 39 1.89 -4.81 -2.69
CA LEU A 39 1.26 -4.64 -4.01
C LEU A 39 1.68 -3.32 -4.67
N ALA A 40 1.80 -2.24 -3.90
CA ALA A 40 2.27 -0.96 -4.43
C ALA A 40 3.73 -1.04 -4.90
N ALA A 41 4.60 -1.71 -4.13
CA ALA A 41 6.00 -1.91 -4.49
C ALA A 41 6.13 -2.71 -5.79
N GLU A 42 5.44 -3.84 -5.89
CA GLU A 42 5.46 -4.72 -7.08
C GLU A 42 5.01 -3.96 -8.34
N VAL A 43 3.87 -3.26 -8.26
CA VAL A 43 3.34 -2.51 -9.40
C VAL A 43 4.27 -1.36 -9.79
N LEU A 44 4.86 -0.65 -8.82
CA LEU A 44 5.78 0.46 -9.10
C LEU A 44 7.13 -0.02 -9.66
N GLU A 45 7.60 -1.19 -9.24
CA GLU A 45 8.81 -1.81 -9.80
C GLU A 45 8.61 -2.15 -11.27
N LEU A 46 7.53 -2.86 -11.60
CA LEU A 46 7.19 -3.22 -12.98
C LEU A 46 6.95 -1.97 -13.85
N ALA A 47 6.22 -0.97 -13.33
CA ALA A 47 5.98 0.28 -14.05
C ALA A 47 7.28 1.10 -14.24
N GLY A 48 8.18 1.06 -13.26
CA GLY A 48 9.51 1.69 -13.35
C GLY A 48 10.37 1.05 -14.43
N ASN A 49 10.39 -0.29 -14.49
CA ASN A 49 11.06 -1.05 -15.54
C ASN A 49 10.50 -0.71 -16.91
N ALA A 50 9.18 -0.71 -17.07
CA ALA A 50 8.53 -0.34 -18.33
C ALA A 50 8.83 1.11 -18.75
N ALA A 51 8.88 2.06 -17.82
CA ALA A 51 9.27 3.44 -18.12
C ALA A 51 10.72 3.54 -18.58
N ARG A 52 11.64 2.81 -17.92
CA ARG A 52 13.06 2.75 -18.27
C ARG A 52 13.29 2.15 -19.66
N ASP A 53 12.59 1.07 -19.99
CA ASP A 53 12.65 0.44 -21.32
C ASP A 53 12.21 1.39 -22.43
N ASN A 54 11.22 2.26 -22.12
CA ASN A 54 10.76 3.33 -23.00
C ASN A 54 11.62 4.60 -22.94
N LYS A 55 12.81 4.55 -22.31
CA LYS A 55 13.73 5.67 -22.12
C LYS A 55 13.07 6.89 -21.48
N LYS A 56 12.14 6.67 -20.54
CA LYS A 56 11.47 7.72 -19.76
C LYS A 56 11.99 7.70 -18.32
N ASN A 57 12.23 8.89 -17.76
CA ASN A 57 12.64 9.06 -16.36
C ASN A 57 11.45 9.15 -15.38
N ARG A 58 10.21 9.15 -15.89
CA ARG A 58 8.99 9.27 -15.10
C ARG A 58 7.95 8.25 -15.58
N ILE A 59 7.35 7.53 -14.64
CA ILE A 59 6.20 6.67 -14.88
C ILE A 59 5.00 7.56 -15.25
N ILE A 60 4.32 7.23 -16.36
CA ILE A 60 3.10 7.89 -16.82
C ILE A 60 2.04 6.83 -17.15
N PRO A 61 0.73 7.13 -17.01
CA PRO A 61 -0.30 6.39 -17.73
C PRO A 61 0.01 6.45 -19.23
N ARG A 62 -0.10 5.32 -19.92
CA ARG A 62 0.21 5.23 -21.36
C ARG A 62 -0.84 5.95 -22.20
#